data_AF-A0A9E1ZT93-F1
#
_entry.id   AF-A0A9E1ZT93-F1
#
_cell.length_a   1.000
_cell.length_b   1.000
_cell.length_c   1.000
_cell.angle_alpha   90.00
_cell.angle_beta   90.00
_cell.angle_gamma   90.00
#
_symmetry.space_group_name_H-M   'P 1'
#
loop_
_entity.id
_entity.type
_entity.pdbx_description
1 polymer ?
#
loop_
_entity_poly.entity_id
_entity_poly.type
_entity_poly.pdbx_seq_one_letter_code
_entity_poly.pdbx_strand_id
1 'polypeptide(L)'
;MLGIKHVSLRNIVLIGIGILGLAAIVAIGSLTWVLTEAFAGNIWPAVWAGLFILLVQAVVWQVVSRGFAAHEHDHRVLPARPEFFDFDLFDQPMNAEELDGMPLKTLSFTVFDTETTGLRPSAGDEMISIGGVRISHNEIVSEVTFSRLINPGRPIPKESVRFHGITDIMVATEPRATEVLHQFREFVGDSVLVAHNAAFDMKFLKLKETETGAVFNNIVLDTLLLSVFLDNEETEHSLDSIAKRYDVEIEGRHTALGDSLVTAKVFSHMLERLEARGITTLYQAIRAANKMVHVRKMQQRF
;
A
#
# COMPACT_ATOMS: atom_id res chain seq x y z
N MET A 1 -27.91 22.77 18.84
CA MET A 1 -27.24 22.58 17.53
C MET A 1 -27.27 21.10 17.22
N LEU A 2 -27.96 20.70 16.15
CA LEU A 2 -28.05 19.29 15.74
C LEU A 2 -26.68 18.80 15.30
N GLY A 3 -26.21 17.69 15.89
CA GLY A 3 -25.00 17.00 15.48
C GLY A 3 -25.21 16.30 14.14
N ILE A 4 -24.47 16.74 13.12
CA ILE A 4 -24.39 16.06 11.84
C ILE A 4 -23.54 14.80 12.09
N LYS A 5 -24.17 13.63 12.14
CA LYS A 5 -23.47 12.35 12.14
C LYS A 5 -22.67 12.25 10.84
N HIS A 6 -21.35 12.13 10.92
CA HIS A 6 -20.49 11.86 9.77
C HIS A 6 -20.99 10.58 9.07
N VAL A 7 -21.54 10.74 7.88
CA VAL A 7 -21.93 9.62 7.02
C VAL A 7 -20.63 9.11 6.39
N SER A 8 -20.21 7.90 6.77
CA SER A 8 -19.03 7.24 6.20
C SER A 8 -19.08 7.26 4.68
N LEU A 9 -17.93 7.42 4.01
CA LEU A 9 -17.79 7.35 2.55
C LEU A 9 -18.43 6.08 1.98
N ARG A 10 -18.42 4.97 2.74
CA ARG A 10 -19.14 3.73 2.42
C ARG A 10 -20.65 3.93 2.33
N ASN A 11 -21.24 4.66 3.26
CA ASN A 11 -22.68 4.95 3.23
C ASN A 11 -23.03 5.89 2.08
N ILE A 12 -22.17 6.85 1.75
CA ILE A 12 -22.37 7.75 0.60
C ILE A 12 -22.31 6.95 -0.72
N VAL A 13 -21.33 6.05 -0.86
CA VAL A 13 -21.18 5.20 -2.05
C VAL A 13 -22.28 4.14 -2.12
N LEU A 14 -22.67 3.51 -1.02
CA LEU A 14 -23.81 2.57 -0.99
C LEU A 14 -25.14 3.26 -1.31
N ILE A 15 -25.35 4.49 -0.81
CA ILE A 15 -26.51 5.32 -1.17
C ILE A 15 -26.43 5.68 -2.66
N GLY A 16 -25.26 6.06 -3.18
CA GLY A 16 -25.05 6.38 -4.59
C GLY A 16 -25.29 5.19 -5.53
N ILE A 17 -24.79 4.00 -5.19
CA ILE A 17 -25.03 2.75 -5.92
C ILE A 17 -26.50 2.34 -5.80
N GLY A 18 -27.13 2.51 -4.63
CA GLY A 18 -28.55 2.27 -4.44
C GLY A 18 -29.42 3.19 -5.30
N ILE A 19 -29.07 4.48 -5.39
CA ILE A 19 -29.74 5.46 -6.25
C ILE A 19 -29.54 5.15 -7.73
N LEU A 20 -28.32 4.80 -8.15
CA LEU A 20 -28.02 4.38 -9.53
C LEU A 20 -28.73 3.06 -9.89
N GLY A 21 -28.83 2.12 -8.96
CA GLY A 21 -29.59 0.88 -9.11
C GLY A 21 -31.09 1.15 -9.26
N LEU A 22 -31.65 2.04 -8.45
CA LEU A 22 -33.05 2.46 -8.54
C LEU A 22 -33.33 3.19 -9.87
N ALA A 23 -32.44 4.08 -10.29
CA ALA A 23 -32.52 4.79 -11.57
C ALA A 23 -32.42 3.82 -12.77
N ALA A 24 -31.55 2.80 -12.68
CA ALA A 24 -31.44 1.74 -13.68
C ALA A 24 -32.74 0.90 -13.74
N ILE A 25 -33.34 0.55 -12.60
CA ILE A 25 -34.63 -0.18 -12.57
C ILE A 25 -35.75 0.64 -13.24
N VAL A 26 -35.83 1.95 -12.96
CA VAL A 26 -36.81 2.85 -13.59
C VAL A 26 -36.55 3.01 -15.09
N ALA A 27 -35.28 3.14 -15.50
CA ALA A 27 -34.89 3.20 -16.91
C ALA A 27 -35.20 1.89 -17.65
N ILE A 28 -35.00 0.73 -17.02
CA ILE A 28 -35.36 -0.59 -17.56
C ILE A 28 -36.87 -0.71 -17.70
N GLY A 29 -37.65 -0.30 -16.70
CA GLY A 29 -39.12 -0.28 -16.79
C GLY A 29 -39.62 0.60 -17.93
N SER A 30 -38.97 1.75 -18.15
CA SER A 30 -39.30 2.66 -19.24
C SER A 30 -38.91 2.09 -20.62
N LEU A 31 -37.73 1.47 -20.71
CA LEU A 31 -37.21 0.85 -21.93
C LEU A 31 -37.98 -0.41 -22.31
N THR A 32 -38.43 -1.20 -21.32
CA THR A 32 -39.25 -2.39 -21.56
C THR A 32 -40.62 -2.03 -22.11
N TRP A 33 -41.27 -0.96 -21.62
CA TRP A 33 -42.53 -0.45 -22.18
C TRP A 33 -42.38 0.01 -23.65
N VAL A 34 -41.32 0.79 -23.95
CA VAL A 34 -41.00 1.25 -25.31
C VAL A 34 -40.68 0.08 -26.25
N LEU A 35 -39.92 -0.92 -25.78
CA LEU A 35 -39.56 -2.10 -26.58
C LEU A 35 -40.76 -3.05 -26.80
N THR A 36 -41.69 -3.15 -25.85
CA THR A 36 -42.93 -3.93 -26.05
C THR A 36 -43.87 -3.32 -27.08
N GLU A 37 -43.93 -1.98 -27.17
CA GLU A 37 -44.66 -1.30 -28.25
C GLU A 37 -43.94 -1.43 -29.60
N ALA A 38 -42.60 -1.34 -29.62
CA ALA A 38 -41.79 -1.45 -30.84
C ALA A 38 -41.78 -2.86 -31.45
N PHE A 39 -41.99 -3.91 -30.65
CA PHE A 39 -41.95 -5.32 -31.09
C PHE A 39 -43.29 -6.05 -30.94
N ALA A 40 -44.41 -5.38 -31.19
CA ALA A 40 -45.74 -5.99 -31.36
C ALA A 40 -46.11 -7.06 -30.29
N GLY A 41 -45.76 -6.81 -29.02
CA GLY A 41 -46.06 -7.73 -27.91
C GLY A 41 -45.05 -8.87 -27.69
N ASN A 42 -43.92 -8.92 -28.41
CA ASN A 42 -42.84 -9.85 -28.11
C ASN A 42 -42.01 -9.37 -26.91
N ILE A 43 -42.21 -10.01 -25.77
CA ILE A 43 -41.57 -9.65 -24.48
C ILE A 43 -40.11 -10.09 -24.36
N TRP A 44 -39.63 -10.98 -25.23
CA TRP A 44 -38.30 -11.59 -25.11
C TRP A 44 -37.14 -10.58 -25.18
N PRO A 45 -37.14 -9.56 -26.06
CA PRO A 45 -36.08 -8.54 -26.09
C PRO A 45 -35.96 -7.76 -24.77
N ALA A 46 -37.10 -7.45 -24.13
CA ALA A 46 -37.16 -6.81 -22.82
C ALA A 46 -36.58 -7.71 -21.72
N VAL A 47 -36.90 -9.01 -21.74
CA VAL A 47 -36.34 -10.00 -20.80
C VAL A 47 -34.81 -10.12 -20.96
N TRP A 48 -34.31 -10.20 -22.20
CA TRP A 48 -32.87 -10.27 -22.46
C TRP A 48 -32.11 -9.01 -22.03
N ALA A 49 -32.69 -7.82 -22.24
CA ALA A 49 -32.12 -6.56 -21.76
C ALA A 49 -32.05 -6.52 -20.22
N GLY A 50 -33.11 -6.96 -19.53
CA GLY A 50 -33.14 -7.06 -18.07
C GLY A 50 -32.07 -8.02 -17.52
N LEU A 51 -31.94 -9.21 -18.12
CA LEU A 51 -30.92 -10.19 -17.76
C LEU A 51 -29.49 -9.66 -17.98
N PHE A 52 -29.26 -8.93 -19.08
CA PHE A 52 -27.96 -8.31 -19.35
C PHE A 52 -27.60 -7.24 -18.31
N ILE A 53 -28.55 -6.41 -17.89
CA ILE A 53 -28.28 -5.37 -16.89
C ILE A 53 -28.05 -5.99 -15.51
N LEU A 54 -28.80 -7.04 -15.14
CA LEU A 54 -28.53 -7.80 -13.91
C LEU A 54 -27.12 -8.42 -13.93
N LEU A 55 -26.69 -8.95 -15.07
CA LEU A 55 -25.33 -9.46 -15.24
C LEU A 55 -24.28 -8.35 -15.05
N VAL A 56 -24.46 -7.20 -15.71
CA VAL A 56 -23.54 -6.05 -15.57
C VAL A 56 -23.49 -5.56 -14.12
N GLN A 57 -24.64 -5.44 -13.45
CA GLN A 57 -24.70 -5.05 -12.04
C GLN A 57 -24.02 -6.09 -11.14
N ALA A 58 -24.18 -7.39 -11.41
CA ALA A 58 -23.50 -8.45 -10.68
C ALA A 58 -21.97 -8.38 -10.86
N VAL A 59 -21.50 -8.12 -12.09
CA VAL A 59 -20.06 -7.95 -12.39
C VAL A 59 -19.51 -6.70 -11.72
N VAL A 60 -20.19 -5.56 -11.83
CA VAL A 60 -19.81 -4.31 -11.15
C VAL A 60 -19.79 -4.50 -9.64
N TRP A 61 -20.81 -5.14 -9.07
CA TRP A 61 -20.85 -5.47 -7.65
C TRP A 61 -19.71 -6.40 -7.25
N GLN A 62 -19.37 -7.40 -8.07
CA GLN A 62 -18.26 -8.31 -7.80
C GLN A 62 -16.90 -7.60 -7.84
N VAL A 63 -16.69 -6.69 -8.79
CA VAL A 63 -15.46 -5.88 -8.89
C VAL A 63 -15.35 -4.91 -7.72
N VAL A 64 -16.42 -4.18 -7.40
CA VAL A 64 -16.46 -3.22 -6.31
C VAL A 64 -16.33 -3.92 -4.95
N SER A 65 -17.03 -5.03 -4.74
CA SER A 65 -16.96 -5.80 -3.49
C SER A 65 -15.61 -6.47 -3.28
N ARG A 66 -14.89 -6.89 -4.34
CA ARG A 66 -13.49 -7.35 -4.20
C ARG A 66 -12.57 -6.25 -3.71
N GLY A 67 -12.75 -5.02 -4.19
CA GLY A 67 -12.02 -3.84 -3.69
C GLY A 67 -12.33 -3.51 -2.23
N PHE A 68 -13.57 -3.70 -1.78
CA PHE A 68 -13.97 -3.46 -0.38
C PHE A 68 -13.75 -4.63 0.58
N ALA A 69 -13.75 -5.89 0.11
CA ALA A 69 -13.53 -7.06 0.95
C ALA A 69 -12.10 -7.14 1.51
N ALA A 70 -11.16 -6.42 0.89
CA ALA A 70 -9.83 -6.19 1.45
C ALA A 70 -9.82 -5.21 2.64
N HIS A 71 -10.92 -4.50 2.92
CA HIS A 71 -10.95 -3.34 3.82
C HIS A 71 -11.68 -3.52 5.17
N GLU A 72 -12.27 -4.68 5.47
CA GLU A 72 -12.85 -4.94 6.79
C GLU A 72 -12.18 -6.15 7.44
N HIS A 73 -11.06 -5.89 8.13
CA HIS A 73 -10.47 -6.83 9.07
C HIS A 73 -10.62 -6.34 10.50
N ASP A 74 -10.92 -7.28 11.39
CA ASP A 74 -11.16 -7.07 12.81
C ASP A 74 -9.90 -6.50 13.47
N HIS A 75 -9.91 -5.21 13.81
CA HIS A 75 -8.83 -4.46 14.48
C HIS A 75 -8.62 -4.87 15.95
N ARG A 76 -8.63 -6.17 16.27
CA ARG A 76 -8.04 -6.61 17.54
C ARG A 76 -6.60 -6.13 17.56
N VAL A 77 -6.10 -5.72 18.72
CA VAL A 77 -4.71 -5.27 18.87
C VAL A 77 -3.79 -6.45 18.51
N LEU A 78 -3.32 -6.46 17.27
CA LEU A 78 -2.34 -7.43 16.79
C LEU A 78 -0.95 -6.99 17.28
N PRO A 79 -0.05 -7.94 17.58
CA PRO A 79 1.32 -7.59 17.91
C PRO A 79 2.00 -6.92 16.72
N ALA A 80 2.91 -5.99 17.00
CA ALA A 80 3.73 -5.37 15.97
C ALA A 80 4.56 -6.43 15.20
N ARG A 81 4.80 -6.18 13.91
CA ARG A 81 5.71 -6.98 13.09
C ARG A 81 7.10 -6.96 13.75
N PRO A 82 7.76 -8.12 13.96
CA PRO A 82 9.14 -8.16 14.40
C PRO A 82 10.04 -7.34 13.47
N GLU A 83 11.00 -6.61 14.06
CA GLU A 83 11.98 -5.86 13.30
C GLU A 83 12.89 -6.80 12.50
N PHE A 84 13.22 -6.40 11.28
CA PHE A 84 14.02 -7.19 10.36
C PHE A 84 15.29 -6.42 10.05
N PHE A 85 16.44 -7.03 10.33
CA PHE A 85 17.73 -6.41 10.08
C PHE A 85 18.45 -7.19 8.99
N ASP A 86 18.47 -6.64 7.78
CA ASP A 86 19.38 -7.04 6.72
C ASP A 86 20.38 -5.89 6.53
N PHE A 87 21.57 -6.08 7.08
CA PHE A 87 22.59 -5.03 7.11
C PHE A 87 23.27 -4.83 5.77
N ASP A 88 23.25 -5.86 4.92
CA ASP A 88 23.88 -5.84 3.61
C ASP A 88 23.04 -5.01 2.61
N LEU A 89 21.76 -4.77 2.93
CA LEU A 89 20.86 -3.95 2.12
C LEU A 89 21.35 -2.49 1.98
N PHE A 90 22.03 -1.98 3.01
CA PHE A 90 22.49 -0.59 3.08
C PHE A 90 23.94 -0.39 2.63
N ASP A 91 24.64 -1.46 2.25
CA ASP A 91 26.04 -1.44 1.79
C ASP A 91 26.17 -1.12 0.29
N GLN A 92 25.22 -0.36 -0.27
CA GLN A 92 25.29 0.04 -1.67
C GLN A 92 26.47 1.00 -1.90
N PRO A 93 27.24 0.85 -3.00
CA PRO A 93 28.28 1.81 -3.35
C PRO A 93 27.62 3.16 -3.67
N MET A 94 27.74 4.09 -2.73
CA MET A 94 27.16 5.42 -2.83
C MET A 94 28.22 6.43 -3.27
N ASN A 95 27.90 7.19 -4.32
CA ASN A 95 28.67 8.39 -4.64
C ASN A 95 28.28 9.51 -3.67
N ALA A 96 29.07 9.69 -2.61
CA ALA A 96 28.77 10.65 -1.55
C ALA A 96 28.61 12.09 -2.08
N GLU A 97 29.43 12.50 -3.05
CA GLU A 97 29.37 13.86 -3.63
C GLU A 97 28.07 14.08 -4.40
N GLU A 98 27.65 13.10 -5.19
CA GLU A 98 26.40 13.16 -5.94
C GLU A 98 25.18 13.22 -5.01
N LEU A 99 25.14 12.38 -3.98
CA LEU A 99 24.03 12.33 -3.04
C LEU A 99 23.97 13.55 -2.11
N ASP A 100 25.10 14.19 -1.81
CA ASP A 100 25.12 15.42 -1.01
C ASP A 100 24.64 16.63 -1.84
N GLY A 101 24.82 16.57 -3.16
CA GLY A 101 24.22 17.51 -4.10
C GLY A 101 22.72 17.37 -4.33
N MET A 102 22.05 16.38 -3.70
CA MET A 102 20.60 16.12 -3.85
C MET A 102 19.81 16.61 -2.64
N PRO A 103 19.13 17.77 -2.72
CA PRO A 103 18.29 18.27 -1.63
C PRO A 103 17.06 17.39 -1.43
N LEU A 104 16.76 17.01 -0.17
CA LEU A 104 15.60 16.18 0.16
C LEU A 104 14.29 16.77 -0.36
N LYS A 105 14.16 18.10 -0.31
CA LYS A 105 12.96 18.83 -0.75
C LYS A 105 12.63 18.71 -2.23
N THR A 106 13.61 18.43 -3.09
CA THR A 106 13.40 18.36 -4.55
C THR A 106 13.29 16.92 -5.05
N LEU A 107 13.51 15.94 -4.18
CA LEU A 107 13.48 14.54 -4.56
C LEU A 107 12.05 14.02 -4.70
N SER A 108 11.94 12.98 -5.52
CA SER A 108 10.77 12.13 -5.58
C SER A 108 11.03 10.87 -4.77
N PHE A 109 10.08 10.50 -3.93
CA PHE A 109 10.13 9.29 -3.12
C PHE A 109 8.98 8.36 -3.49
N THR A 110 9.25 7.07 -3.62
CA THR A 110 8.22 6.04 -3.66
C THR A 110 8.18 5.35 -2.32
N VAL A 111 7.13 5.67 -1.55
CA VAL A 111 6.86 5.04 -0.27
C VAL A 111 6.06 3.77 -0.51
N PHE A 112 6.49 2.64 0.00
CA PHE A 112 5.87 1.35 -0.33
C PHE A 112 5.86 0.40 0.87
N ASP A 113 4.97 -0.59 0.80
CA ASP A 113 4.81 -1.65 1.78
C ASP A 113 4.34 -2.94 1.07
N THR A 114 4.62 -4.09 1.67
CA THR A 114 4.22 -5.41 1.16
C THR A 114 3.47 -6.22 2.21
N GLU A 115 2.43 -6.92 1.75
CA GLU A 115 1.81 -8.01 2.50
C GLU A 115 2.31 -9.34 1.98
N THR A 116 2.49 -10.29 2.89
CA THR A 116 3.22 -11.54 2.62
C THR A 116 2.54 -12.73 3.25
N THR A 117 2.78 -13.92 2.70
CA THR A 117 2.32 -15.19 3.28
C THR A 117 2.95 -15.50 4.65
N GLY A 118 4.06 -14.85 5.00
CA GLY A 118 4.77 -15.04 6.25
C GLY A 118 6.04 -14.18 6.33
N LEU A 119 6.78 -14.29 7.44
CA LEU A 119 7.89 -13.39 7.75
C LEU A 119 9.28 -13.92 7.32
N ARG A 120 9.35 -15.02 6.56
CA ARG A 120 10.61 -15.69 6.22
C ARG A 120 10.83 -15.74 4.70
N PRO A 121 11.20 -14.61 4.06
CA PRO A 121 11.41 -14.55 2.60
C PRO A 121 12.42 -15.60 2.10
N SER A 122 13.55 -15.76 2.79
CA SER A 122 14.57 -16.76 2.41
C SER A 122 14.17 -18.22 2.69
N ALA A 123 13.05 -18.47 3.37
CA ALA A 123 12.51 -19.80 3.61
C ALA A 123 11.30 -20.13 2.71
N GLY A 124 11.03 -19.29 1.69
CA GLY A 124 10.00 -19.52 0.69
C GLY A 124 8.66 -18.83 0.96
N ASP A 125 8.58 -17.93 1.93
CA ASP A 125 7.43 -17.02 2.01
C ASP A 125 7.42 -16.09 0.79
N GLU A 126 6.21 -15.81 0.30
CA GLU A 126 5.92 -15.08 -0.93
C GLU A 126 5.09 -13.81 -0.65
N MET A 127 5.26 -12.79 -1.50
CA MET A 127 4.44 -11.57 -1.52
C MET A 127 3.03 -11.88 -2.03
N ILE A 128 2.04 -11.23 -1.43
CA ILE A 128 0.62 -11.35 -1.79
C ILE A 128 -0.04 -10.01 -2.09
N SER A 129 0.59 -8.90 -1.71
CA SER A 129 0.17 -7.55 -2.09
C SER A 129 1.36 -6.60 -2.04
N ILE A 130 1.33 -5.58 -2.89
CA ILE A 130 2.27 -4.45 -2.84
C ILE A 130 1.50 -3.14 -3.04
N GLY A 131 1.81 -2.17 -2.20
CA GLY A 131 1.25 -0.82 -2.23
C GLY A 131 2.36 0.20 -2.40
N GLY A 132 2.06 1.33 -3.03
CA GLY A 132 3.01 2.40 -3.28
C GLY A 132 2.34 3.77 -3.38
N VAL A 133 2.99 4.79 -2.84
CA VAL A 133 2.54 6.19 -2.86
C VAL A 133 3.71 7.07 -3.26
N ARG A 134 3.44 8.07 -4.11
CA ARG A 134 4.44 9.06 -4.51
C ARG A 134 4.46 10.24 -3.55
N ILE A 135 5.65 10.63 -3.12
CA ILE A 135 5.93 11.97 -2.59
C ILE A 135 6.80 12.69 -3.62
N SER A 136 6.45 13.92 -3.96
CA SER A 136 7.25 14.78 -4.84
C SER A 136 7.25 16.19 -4.28
N HIS A 137 8.40 16.84 -4.25
CA HIS A 137 8.52 18.20 -3.73
C HIS A 137 7.99 18.37 -2.30
N ASN A 138 8.24 17.37 -1.45
CA ASN A 138 7.73 17.28 -0.07
C ASN A 138 6.19 17.18 0.07
N GLU A 139 5.47 16.97 -1.03
CA GLU A 139 4.02 16.78 -1.02
C GLU A 139 3.64 15.34 -1.39
N ILE A 140 2.69 14.76 -0.66
CA ILE A 140 2.11 13.46 -0.99
C ILE A 140 1.20 13.64 -2.19
N VAL A 141 1.54 13.00 -3.31
CA VAL A 141 0.74 13.03 -4.54
C VAL A 141 -0.25 11.88 -4.49
N SER A 142 -1.35 12.05 -3.74
CA SER A 142 -2.32 10.99 -3.44
C SER A 142 -3.01 10.38 -4.69
N GLU A 143 -2.98 11.08 -5.82
CA GLU A 143 -3.49 10.56 -7.11
C GLU A 143 -2.53 9.55 -7.77
N VAL A 144 -1.25 9.57 -7.40
CA VAL A 144 -0.21 8.69 -7.96
C VAL A 144 0.07 7.57 -6.95
N THR A 145 -0.72 6.51 -7.07
CA THR A 145 -0.63 5.32 -6.21
C THR A 145 -0.46 4.05 -7.04
N PHE A 146 0.15 3.05 -6.42
CA PHE A 146 0.25 1.69 -6.91
C PHE A 146 -0.37 0.76 -5.89
N SER A 147 -1.23 -0.16 -6.33
CA SER A 147 -1.83 -1.16 -5.46
C SER A 147 -2.18 -2.39 -6.28
N ARG A 148 -1.58 -3.53 -5.94
CA ARG A 148 -1.81 -4.80 -6.62
C ARG A 148 -1.82 -5.94 -5.61
N LEU A 149 -2.81 -6.81 -5.72
CA LEU A 149 -2.74 -8.16 -5.18
C LEU A 149 -1.83 -9.02 -6.07
N ILE A 150 -1.22 -10.03 -5.48
CA ILE A 150 -0.26 -10.92 -6.12
C ILE A 150 -0.69 -12.36 -5.82
N ASN A 151 -0.76 -13.19 -6.85
CA ASN A 151 -0.89 -14.63 -6.67
C ASN A 151 0.46 -15.23 -6.23
N PRO A 152 0.58 -15.72 -4.98
CA PRO A 152 1.85 -16.24 -4.45
C PRO A 152 2.20 -17.64 -4.99
N GLY A 153 1.31 -18.28 -5.76
CA GLY A 153 1.52 -19.65 -6.25
C GLY A 153 1.53 -20.72 -5.16
N ARG A 154 1.15 -20.37 -3.92
CA ARG A 154 1.09 -21.24 -2.74
C ARG A 154 -0.10 -20.89 -1.84
N PRO A 155 -0.56 -21.82 -0.97
CA PRO A 155 -1.58 -21.50 0.03
C PRO A 155 -1.11 -20.40 1.00
N ILE A 156 -2.01 -19.49 1.35
CA ILE A 156 -1.78 -18.44 2.35
C ILE A 156 -2.06 -19.00 3.77
N PRO A 157 -1.08 -19.01 4.69
CA PRO A 157 -1.28 -19.45 6.07
C PRO A 157 -2.36 -18.64 6.81
N LYS A 158 -3.21 -19.29 7.62
CA LYS A 158 -4.25 -18.58 8.39
C LYS A 158 -3.67 -17.56 9.37
N GLU A 159 -2.45 -17.80 9.86
CA GLU A 159 -1.75 -16.89 10.75
C GLU A 159 -1.36 -15.58 10.07
N SER A 160 -1.14 -15.53 8.75
CA SER A 160 -0.89 -14.28 8.02
C SER A 160 -2.21 -13.61 7.62
N VAL A 161 -3.20 -14.38 7.17
CA VAL A 161 -4.56 -13.89 6.86
C VAL A 161 -5.15 -13.03 8.00
N ARG A 162 -4.88 -13.38 9.27
CA ARG A 162 -5.41 -12.60 10.41
C ARG A 162 -4.88 -11.16 10.51
N PHE A 163 -3.77 -10.83 9.82
CA PHE A 163 -3.19 -9.49 9.82
C PHE A 163 -3.74 -8.67 8.66
N HIS A 164 -3.56 -9.14 7.43
CA HIS A 164 -3.85 -8.39 6.22
C HIS A 164 -5.17 -8.76 5.56
N GLY A 165 -5.76 -9.89 5.95
CA GLY A 165 -7.05 -10.31 5.49
C GLY A 165 -7.18 -10.92 4.10
N ILE A 166 -6.16 -10.77 3.28
CA ILE A 166 -6.04 -11.39 1.97
C ILE A 166 -6.13 -12.92 2.07
N THR A 167 -7.08 -13.50 1.35
CA THR A 167 -7.34 -14.95 1.31
C THR A 167 -6.92 -15.57 -0.02
N ASP A 168 -6.76 -16.90 -0.07
CA ASP A 168 -6.45 -17.63 -1.31
C ASP A 168 -7.45 -17.30 -2.45
N ILE A 169 -8.72 -17.13 -2.11
CA ILE A 169 -9.78 -16.82 -3.10
C ILE A 169 -9.56 -15.44 -3.73
N MET A 170 -9.07 -14.46 -2.95
CA MET A 170 -8.83 -13.10 -3.45
C MET A 170 -7.67 -13.05 -4.43
N VAL A 171 -6.65 -13.89 -4.24
CA VAL A 171 -5.42 -13.86 -5.06
C VAL A 171 -5.37 -14.92 -6.15
N ALA A 172 -6.30 -15.88 -6.18
CA ALA A 172 -6.26 -17.02 -7.10
C ALA A 172 -6.18 -16.62 -8.58
N THR A 173 -6.85 -15.53 -8.97
CA THR A 173 -6.89 -15.03 -10.35
C THR A 173 -5.96 -13.84 -10.60
N GLU A 174 -5.22 -13.40 -9.58
CA GLU A 174 -4.35 -12.24 -9.70
C GLU A 174 -3.04 -12.60 -10.41
N PRO A 175 -2.34 -11.60 -10.99
CA PRO A 175 -1.04 -11.84 -11.61
C PRO A 175 0.00 -12.31 -10.60
N ARG A 176 1.03 -13.02 -11.09
CA ARG A 176 2.17 -13.41 -10.25
C ARG A 176 3.13 -12.25 -10.04
N ALA A 177 4.03 -12.40 -9.06
CA ALA A 177 5.05 -11.40 -8.75
C ALA A 177 5.87 -10.97 -9.97
N THR A 178 6.13 -11.88 -10.93
CA THR A 178 6.83 -11.57 -12.19
C THR A 178 6.22 -10.38 -12.92
N GLU A 179 4.90 -10.37 -13.11
CA GLU A 179 4.23 -9.29 -13.83
C GLU A 179 4.10 -8.04 -12.96
N VAL A 180 3.67 -8.20 -11.70
CA VAL A 180 3.44 -7.08 -10.80
C VAL A 180 4.72 -6.30 -10.50
N LEU A 181 5.86 -6.97 -10.35
CA LEU A 181 7.13 -6.30 -10.07
C LEU A 181 7.69 -5.52 -11.25
N HIS A 182 7.39 -5.90 -12.50
CA HIS A 182 7.72 -5.05 -13.65
C HIS A 182 6.92 -3.75 -13.61
N GLN A 183 5.61 -3.83 -13.37
CA GLN A 183 4.75 -2.65 -13.25
C GLN A 183 5.18 -1.77 -12.07
N PHE A 184 5.54 -2.40 -10.94
CA PHE A 184 6.03 -1.68 -9.77
C PHE A 184 7.39 -1.04 -10.03
N ARG A 185 8.30 -1.71 -10.75
CA ARG A 185 9.60 -1.11 -11.13
C ARG A 185 9.41 0.12 -12.01
N GLU A 186 8.50 0.08 -12.97
CA GLU A 186 8.13 1.23 -13.81
C GLU A 186 7.56 2.37 -12.95
N PHE A 187 6.64 2.05 -12.03
CA PHE A 187 6.10 3.01 -11.07
C PHE A 187 7.19 3.67 -10.20
N VAL A 188 8.17 2.91 -9.74
CA VAL A 188 9.28 3.40 -8.91
C VAL A 188 10.21 4.32 -9.69
N GLY A 189 10.54 4.00 -10.95
CA GLY A 189 11.48 4.79 -11.76
C GLY A 189 12.80 5.09 -11.04
N ASP A 190 13.25 6.34 -11.06
CA ASP A 190 14.49 6.77 -10.38
C ASP A 190 14.26 7.38 -8.99
N SER A 191 13.05 7.21 -8.43
CA SER A 191 12.74 7.74 -7.09
C SER A 191 13.54 7.05 -5.99
N VAL A 192 13.68 7.73 -4.85
CA VAL A 192 14.20 7.11 -3.62
C VAL A 192 13.10 6.22 -3.03
N LEU A 193 13.42 4.97 -2.75
CA LEU A 193 12.50 4.05 -2.09
C LEU A 193 12.44 4.34 -0.59
N VAL A 194 11.23 4.32 -0.03
CA VAL A 194 10.99 4.54 1.40
C VAL A 194 10.05 3.47 1.91
N ALA A 195 10.40 2.83 3.03
CA ALA A 195 9.54 1.86 3.70
C ALA A 195 9.77 1.91 5.22
N HIS A 196 8.89 1.24 5.98
CA HIS A 196 9.03 1.12 7.43
C HIS A 196 9.59 -0.27 7.78
N ASN A 197 10.81 -0.32 8.36
CA ASN A 197 11.58 -1.57 8.46
C ASN A 197 11.87 -2.14 7.06
N ALA A 198 12.41 -1.26 6.20
CA ALA A 198 12.56 -1.44 4.76
C ALA A 198 13.34 -2.70 4.36
N ALA A 199 14.20 -3.19 5.26
CA ALA A 199 14.96 -4.41 5.06
C ALA A 199 14.09 -5.63 4.77
N PHE A 200 12.91 -5.72 5.39
CA PHE A 200 11.97 -6.81 5.15
C PHE A 200 11.42 -6.78 3.72
N ASP A 201 10.80 -5.65 3.35
CA ASP A 201 10.11 -5.48 2.07
C ASP A 201 11.10 -5.56 0.90
N MET A 202 12.27 -4.94 1.03
CA MET A 202 13.34 -5.03 0.04
C MET A 202 13.87 -6.46 -0.13
N LYS A 203 13.86 -7.30 0.91
CA LYS A 203 14.32 -8.70 0.79
C LYS A 203 13.43 -9.49 -0.18
N PHE A 204 12.12 -9.29 -0.12
CA PHE A 204 11.20 -9.90 -1.06
C PHE A 204 11.43 -9.43 -2.50
N LEU A 205 11.64 -8.12 -2.70
CA LEU A 205 11.98 -7.58 -4.03
C LEU A 205 13.29 -8.20 -4.55
N LYS A 206 14.35 -8.21 -3.72
CA LYS A 206 15.68 -8.73 -4.08
C LYS A 206 15.68 -10.20 -4.47
N LEU A 207 14.97 -11.05 -3.73
CA LEU A 207 14.89 -12.49 -4.05
C LEU A 207 14.16 -12.74 -5.38
N LYS A 208 13.29 -11.82 -5.81
CA LYS A 208 12.57 -11.93 -7.07
C LYS A 208 13.32 -11.37 -8.27
N GLU A 209 14.37 -10.56 -8.10
CA GLU A 209 15.09 -9.93 -9.22
C GLU A 209 15.62 -10.93 -10.25
N THR A 210 16.10 -12.11 -9.81
CA THR A 210 16.61 -13.14 -10.72
C THR A 210 15.49 -13.82 -11.52
N GLU A 211 14.31 -13.98 -10.91
CA GLU A 211 13.14 -14.59 -11.55
C GLU A 211 12.44 -13.61 -12.50
N THR A 212 12.39 -12.34 -12.13
CA THR A 212 11.59 -11.32 -12.83
C THR A 212 12.42 -10.44 -13.75
N GLY A 213 13.71 -10.26 -13.49
CA GLY A 213 14.54 -9.25 -14.17
C GLY A 213 14.22 -7.80 -13.77
N ALA A 214 13.23 -7.57 -12.89
CA ALA A 214 12.93 -6.26 -12.35
C ALA A 214 13.91 -5.95 -11.20
N VAL A 215 14.96 -5.16 -11.50
CA VAL A 215 16.03 -4.84 -10.54
C VAL A 215 15.75 -3.52 -9.82
N PHE A 216 15.77 -3.55 -8.49
CA PHE A 216 15.55 -2.41 -7.60
C PHE A 216 16.89 -1.96 -7.00
N ASN A 217 17.64 -1.15 -7.76
CA ASN A 217 18.91 -0.54 -7.35
C ASN A 217 18.75 0.90 -6.84
N ASN A 218 17.52 1.32 -6.58
CA ASN A 218 17.21 2.62 -6.00
C ASN A 218 17.84 2.76 -4.61
N ILE A 219 18.17 4.00 -4.25
CA ILE A 219 18.53 4.36 -2.87
C ILE A 219 17.31 4.10 -1.96
N VAL A 220 17.55 3.58 -0.77
CA VAL A 220 16.51 3.22 0.21
C VAL A 220 16.68 4.04 1.49
N LEU A 221 15.58 4.61 1.99
CA LEU A 221 15.48 5.19 3.32
C LEU A 221 14.50 4.37 4.18
N ASP A 222 14.92 4.04 5.39
CA ASP A 222 14.10 3.31 6.35
C ASP A 222 13.53 4.26 7.42
N THR A 223 12.21 4.39 7.45
CA THR A 223 11.53 5.26 8.42
C THR A 223 11.66 4.77 9.86
N LEU A 224 11.87 3.47 10.10
CA LEU A 224 12.15 2.95 11.44
C LEU A 224 13.50 3.49 11.93
N LEU A 225 14.55 3.40 11.11
CA LEU A 225 15.88 3.90 11.46
C LEU A 225 15.90 5.42 11.61
N LEU A 226 15.19 6.14 10.74
CA LEU A 226 15.03 7.59 10.87
C LEU A 226 14.26 7.97 12.14
N SER A 227 13.24 7.19 12.53
CA SER A 227 12.54 7.41 13.80
C SER A 227 13.47 7.22 15.00
N VAL A 228 14.32 6.18 15.00
CA VAL A 228 15.31 5.98 16.07
C VAL A 228 16.29 7.14 16.16
N PHE A 229 16.68 7.71 15.02
CA PHE A 229 17.55 8.88 14.99
C PHE A 229 16.85 10.16 15.48
N LEU A 230 15.60 10.38 15.05
CA LEU A 230 14.82 11.57 15.37
C LEU A 230 14.28 11.54 16.80
N ASP A 231 13.88 10.38 17.30
CA ASP A 231 13.23 10.18 18.59
C ASP A 231 14.01 9.18 19.44
N ASN A 232 15.30 9.44 19.63
CA ASN A 232 16.23 8.54 20.32
C ASN A 232 15.89 8.27 21.81
N GLU A 233 15.03 9.09 22.43
CA GLU A 233 14.58 8.92 23.81
C GLU A 233 13.39 7.95 23.93
N GLU A 234 12.82 7.55 22.79
CA GLU A 234 11.62 6.72 22.74
C GLU A 234 11.99 5.25 22.59
N THR A 235 11.22 4.36 23.19
CA THR A 235 11.47 2.91 23.12
C THR A 235 10.72 2.24 21.98
N GLU A 236 9.55 2.77 21.63
CA GLU A 236 8.66 2.21 20.62
C GLU A 236 8.79 2.95 19.28
N HIS A 237 9.11 2.21 18.22
CA HIS A 237 9.27 2.72 16.86
C HIS A 237 8.45 1.95 15.84
N SER A 238 7.38 1.26 16.27
CA SER A 238 6.40 0.71 15.34
C SER A 238 5.71 1.84 14.55
N LEU A 239 5.23 1.54 13.34
CA LEU A 239 4.50 2.52 12.54
C LEU A 239 3.34 3.15 13.31
N ASP A 240 2.60 2.35 14.08
CA ASP A 240 1.47 2.81 14.91
C ASP A 240 1.93 3.78 16.01
N SER A 241 3.04 3.45 16.68
CA SER A 241 3.62 4.28 17.73
C SER A 241 4.09 5.63 17.18
N ILE A 242 4.72 5.63 16.00
CA ILE A 242 5.20 6.84 15.35
C ILE A 242 4.03 7.68 14.82
N ALA A 243 3.06 7.04 14.15
CA ALA A 243 1.87 7.72 13.63
C ALA A 243 1.12 8.42 14.77
N LYS A 244 0.91 7.73 15.90
CA LYS A 244 0.33 8.32 17.10
C LYS A 244 1.16 9.50 17.64
N ARG A 245 2.49 9.37 17.67
CA ARG A 245 3.39 10.43 18.16
C ARG A 245 3.34 11.68 17.29
N TYR A 246 3.19 11.51 15.97
CA TYR A 246 3.14 12.60 15.00
C TYR A 246 1.73 13.07 14.68
N ASP A 247 0.72 12.60 15.42
CA ASP A 247 -0.70 12.91 15.18
C ASP A 247 -1.17 12.60 13.74
N VAL A 248 -0.66 11.50 13.19
CA VAL A 248 -1.03 11.01 11.85
C VAL A 248 -2.21 10.04 11.97
N GLU A 249 -3.28 10.36 11.24
CA GLU A 249 -4.44 9.47 11.13
C GLU A 249 -4.10 8.19 10.35
N ILE A 250 -4.44 7.06 10.95
CA ILE A 250 -4.25 5.72 10.39
C ILE A 250 -5.50 5.34 9.58
N GLU A 251 -5.34 5.22 8.26
CA GLU A 251 -6.39 4.83 7.34
C GLU A 251 -5.98 3.56 6.58
N GLY A 252 -6.86 2.56 6.51
CA GLY A 252 -6.59 1.34 5.76
C GLY A 252 -5.43 0.49 6.28
N ARG A 253 -5.18 0.52 7.60
CA ARG A 253 -4.12 -0.26 8.26
C ARG A 253 -4.15 -1.74 7.86
N HIS A 254 -2.96 -2.33 7.71
CA HIS A 254 -2.77 -3.74 7.29
C HIS A 254 -3.30 -4.02 5.88
N THR A 255 -3.34 -2.97 5.05
CA THR A 255 -3.33 -3.10 3.61
C THR A 255 -2.05 -2.46 3.12
N ALA A 256 -1.41 -3.06 2.12
CA ALA A 256 -0.15 -2.53 1.60
C ALA A 256 -0.26 -1.05 1.17
N LEU A 257 -1.39 -0.64 0.58
CA LEU A 257 -1.60 0.76 0.20
C LEU A 257 -1.85 1.67 1.41
N GLY A 258 -2.67 1.25 2.37
CA GLY A 258 -2.93 2.03 3.58
C GLY A 258 -1.67 2.22 4.43
N ASP A 259 -0.87 1.17 4.58
CA ASP A 259 0.40 1.21 5.28
C ASP A 259 1.42 2.09 4.56
N SER A 260 1.44 2.08 3.22
CA SER A 260 2.23 3.02 2.40
C SER A 260 1.79 4.48 2.62
N LEU A 261 0.49 4.76 2.70
CA LEU A 261 -0.06 6.10 2.95
C LEU A 261 0.29 6.60 4.35
N VAL A 262 0.13 5.77 5.38
CA VAL A 262 0.52 6.12 6.75
C VAL A 262 2.03 6.36 6.83
N THR A 263 2.82 5.50 6.20
CA THR A 263 4.29 5.67 6.12
C THR A 263 4.65 6.95 5.39
N ALA A 264 3.93 7.33 4.32
CA ALA A 264 4.17 8.57 3.59
C ALA A 264 3.87 9.81 4.43
N LYS A 265 2.74 9.82 5.17
CA LYS A 265 2.40 10.88 6.13
C LYS A 265 3.44 10.99 7.24
N VAL A 266 3.86 9.86 7.82
CA VAL A 266 4.94 9.82 8.83
C VAL A 266 6.25 10.34 8.26
N PHE A 267 6.65 9.92 7.06
CA PHE A 267 7.89 10.32 6.44
C PHE A 267 7.91 11.81 6.09
N SER A 268 6.78 12.39 5.64
CA SER A 268 6.66 13.84 5.42
C SER A 268 6.96 14.65 6.69
N HIS A 269 6.43 14.23 7.85
CA HIS A 269 6.79 14.83 9.14
C HIS A 269 8.29 14.62 9.49
N MET A 270 8.87 13.47 9.16
CA MET A 270 10.30 13.24 9.35
C MET A 270 11.16 14.18 8.50
N LEU A 271 10.78 14.46 7.25
CA LEU A 271 11.50 15.39 6.37
C LEU A 271 11.58 16.79 6.98
N GLU A 272 10.48 17.31 7.53
CA GLU A 272 10.46 18.60 8.24
C GLU A 272 11.38 18.59 9.47
N ARG A 273 11.36 17.51 10.25
CA ARG A 273 12.18 17.38 11.46
C ARG A 273 13.66 17.18 11.16
N LEU A 274 14.00 16.49 10.07
CA LEU A 274 15.36 16.38 9.57
C LEU A 274 15.88 17.76 9.15
N GLU A 275 15.09 18.51 8.39
CA GLU A 275 15.45 19.88 8.00
C GLU A 275 15.66 20.78 9.22
N ALA A 276 14.79 20.70 10.23
CA ALA A 276 14.94 21.46 11.48
C ALA A 276 16.25 21.14 12.24
N ARG A 277 16.86 19.97 11.96
CA ARG A 277 18.18 19.57 12.49
C ARG A 277 19.33 19.87 11.53
N GLY A 278 19.08 20.59 10.45
CA GLY A 278 20.07 20.91 9.42
C GLY A 278 20.40 19.73 8.48
N ILE A 279 19.59 18.67 8.48
CA ILE A 279 19.72 17.54 7.54
C ILE A 279 18.87 17.86 6.32
N THR A 280 19.50 18.32 5.25
CA THR A 280 18.82 18.84 4.06
C THR A 280 19.13 18.04 2.80
N THR A 281 20.14 17.17 2.82
CA THR A 281 20.59 16.38 1.67
C THR A 281 20.28 14.89 1.86
N LEU A 282 20.15 14.16 0.74
CA LEU A 282 19.94 12.72 0.77
C LEU A 282 21.09 12.00 1.46
N TYR A 283 22.34 12.40 1.20
CA TYR A 283 23.50 11.83 1.86
C TYR A 283 23.43 11.97 3.39
N GLN A 284 23.07 13.13 3.90
CA GLN A 284 22.95 13.38 5.34
C GLN A 284 21.84 12.52 5.98
N ALA A 285 20.70 12.36 5.31
CA ALA A 285 19.62 11.50 5.78
C ALA A 285 20.04 10.01 5.85
N ILE A 286 20.73 9.51 4.81
CA ILE A 286 21.27 8.14 4.79
C ILE A 286 22.28 7.96 5.92
N ARG A 287 23.20 8.92 6.11
CA ARG A 287 24.18 8.89 7.20
C ARG A 287 23.52 8.86 8.57
N ALA A 288 22.44 9.61 8.77
CA ALA A 288 21.67 9.61 10.01
C ALA A 288 21.03 8.24 10.28
N ALA A 289 20.38 7.64 9.28
CA ALA A 289 19.78 6.30 9.38
C ALA A 289 20.85 5.22 9.64
N ASN A 290 21.94 5.21 8.89
CA ASN A 290 23.01 4.21 9.00
C ASN A 290 23.74 4.25 10.36
N LYS A 291 23.83 5.43 11.00
CA LYS A 291 24.37 5.52 12.37
C LYS A 291 23.56 4.67 13.35
N MET A 292 22.24 4.61 13.18
CA MET A 292 21.34 3.87 14.07
C MET A 292 21.41 2.36 13.86
N VAL A 293 21.71 1.90 12.63
CA VAL A 293 22.00 0.49 12.35
C VAL A 293 23.12 -0.03 13.26
N HIS A 294 24.19 0.75 13.40
CA HIS A 294 25.32 0.38 14.26
C HIS A 294 24.94 0.35 15.74
N VAL A 295 24.14 1.30 16.21
CA VAL A 295 23.63 1.35 17.59
C VAL A 295 22.79 0.10 17.90
N ARG A 296 21.84 -0.25 17.03
CA ARG A 296 20.98 -1.44 17.21
C ARG A 296 21.75 -2.75 17.13
N LYS A 297 22.75 -2.86 16.25
CA LYS A 297 23.71 -4.00 16.23
C LYS A 297 24.39 -4.21 17.58
N MET A 298 24.75 -3.12 18.27
CA MET A 298 25.39 -3.21 19.58
C MET A 298 24.40 -3.62 20.67
N GLN A 299 23.17 -3.09 20.65
CA GLN A 299 22.14 -3.42 21.64
C GLN A 299 21.69 -4.89 21.57
N GLN A 300 21.64 -5.50 20.38
CA GLN A 300 21.27 -6.92 20.22
C GLN A 300 22.35 -7.91 20.66
N ARG A 301 23.59 -7.45 20.89
CA ARG A 301 24.70 -8.30 21.35
C ARG A 301 24.75 -8.46 22.87
N PHE A 302 23.88 -7.76 23.60
CA PHE A 302 23.75 -7.79 25.06
C PHE A 302 22.32 -8.16 25.45
#